data_AF-A0A6G1IW43-F1
#
_entry.id   AF-A0A6G1IW43-F1
#
_cell.length_a   1.000
_cell.length_b   1.000
_cell.length_c   1.000
_cell.angle_alpha   90.00
_cell.angle_beta   90.00
_cell.angle_gamma   90.00
#
_symmetry.space_group_name_H-M   'P 1'
#
loop_
_entity.id
_entity.type
_entity.pdbx_description
1 polymer ?
#
loop_
_entity_poly.entity_id
_entity_poly.type
_entity_poly.pdbx_seq_one_letter_code
_entity_poly.pdbx_strand_id
1 'polypeptide(L)'
;MAVPQATAASQIPGSESQALPVRDLMKSLVAHEDLFKSIAEHPQAGVFRRHTEEWALCLFYLESEVSRRYRDVKKFCQAEGRGKGSGESEVALRNSLADKMISLFKGLKMHSQAVHWAREMAQAATPSILFADFFRAHFKAAGGSARAPNGEDTSVYGNEGTPMSDEFQAQVEAILNPIEWLLVNKMMNPFIDFFCRPFRKAARKIKRGGDSNVVVDQMVVNFAVISAIARVVLCMLANGCLAAAIGALNSVDGWTTKIIVMTVIGLVFASLVSFLGHDSIPIWTLITAYVQAMVFFVGTTSDQRLLK
;
A
#
# COMPACT_ATOMS: atom_id res chain seq x y z
N MET A 1 23.02 5.67 -56.23
CA MET A 1 22.75 4.28 -55.82
C MET A 1 23.09 4.17 -54.34
N ALA A 2 22.07 4.19 -53.48
CA ALA A 2 22.24 4.11 -52.03
C ALA A 2 21.73 2.74 -51.56
N VAL A 3 22.57 2.02 -50.82
CA VAL A 3 22.24 0.73 -50.20
C VAL A 3 21.37 1.01 -48.97
N PRO A 4 20.21 0.37 -48.80
CA PRO A 4 19.44 0.50 -47.57
C PRO A 4 20.11 -0.32 -46.46
N GLN A 5 20.49 0.36 -45.37
CA GLN A 5 20.85 -0.27 -44.11
C GLN A 5 19.61 -0.92 -43.50
N ALA A 6 19.63 -2.24 -43.37
CA ALA A 6 18.63 -2.99 -42.62
C ALA A 6 18.85 -2.76 -41.12
N THR A 7 17.90 -2.06 -40.49
CA THR A 7 17.87 -1.87 -39.04
C THR A 7 17.48 -3.18 -38.37
N ALA A 8 18.42 -3.82 -37.68
CA ALA A 8 18.21 -4.98 -36.84
C ALA A 8 17.52 -4.58 -35.51
N ALA A 9 16.28 -4.10 -35.60
CA ALA A 9 15.44 -3.81 -34.45
C ALA A 9 14.10 -4.53 -34.60
N SER A 10 13.69 -5.22 -33.54
CA SER A 10 12.39 -5.90 -33.37
C SER A 10 12.28 -7.32 -33.92
N GLN A 11 13.02 -8.24 -33.28
CA GLN A 11 12.48 -9.57 -33.00
C GLN A 11 12.60 -9.80 -31.49
N ILE A 12 11.79 -9.07 -30.71
CA ILE A 12 11.40 -9.59 -29.41
C ILE A 12 10.34 -10.64 -29.73
N PRO A 13 10.57 -11.94 -29.47
CA PRO A 13 9.50 -12.92 -29.60
C PRO A 13 8.40 -12.49 -28.64
N GLY A 14 7.28 -12.02 -29.19
CA GLY A 14 6.08 -11.80 -28.43
C GLY A 14 5.76 -13.11 -27.74
N SER A 15 5.92 -13.15 -26.42
CA SER A 15 5.41 -14.25 -25.62
C SER A 15 3.89 -14.13 -25.69
N GLU A 16 3.28 -14.72 -26.71
CA GLU A 16 1.86 -15.01 -26.69
C GLU A 16 1.60 -15.78 -25.40
N SER A 17 0.96 -15.12 -24.45
CA SER A 17 0.56 -15.71 -23.18
C SER A 17 -0.48 -16.79 -23.50
N GLN A 18 -0.01 -17.99 -23.80
CA GLN A 18 -0.88 -19.14 -24.00
C GLN A 18 -1.58 -19.40 -22.67
N ALA A 19 -2.89 -19.23 -22.66
CA ALA A 19 -3.73 -19.51 -21.51
C ALA A 19 -3.43 -20.94 -21.02
N LEU A 20 -3.03 -21.05 -19.74
CA LEU A 20 -2.71 -22.34 -19.15
C LEU A 20 -3.94 -23.25 -19.13
N PRO A 21 -3.79 -24.55 -19.39
CA PRO A 21 -4.84 -25.51 -19.13
C PRO A 21 -5.29 -25.41 -17.66
N VAL A 22 -6.60 -25.41 -17.42
CA VAL A 22 -7.19 -25.24 -16.07
C VAL A 22 -6.60 -26.21 -15.04
N ARG A 23 -6.29 -27.44 -15.46
CA ARG A 23 -5.66 -28.46 -14.59
C ARG A 23 -4.29 -28.05 -14.08
N ASP A 24 -3.49 -27.37 -14.90
CA ASP A 24 -2.15 -26.94 -14.52
C ASP A 24 -2.19 -25.71 -13.61
N LEU A 25 -3.17 -24.82 -13.81
CA LEU A 25 -3.46 -23.74 -12.86
C LEU A 25 -3.87 -24.31 -11.49
N MET A 26 -4.77 -25.30 -11.45
CA MET A 26 -5.18 -25.94 -10.19
C MET A 26 -4.00 -26.59 -9.47
N LYS A 27 -3.11 -27.29 -10.19
CA LYS A 27 -1.88 -27.85 -9.62
C LYS A 27 -0.98 -26.75 -9.06
N SER A 28 -0.82 -25.63 -9.78
CA SER A 28 -0.03 -24.49 -9.31
C SER A 28 -0.60 -23.91 -8.02
N LEU A 29 -1.93 -23.72 -7.94
CA LEU A 29 -2.59 -23.22 -6.73
C LEU A 29 -2.38 -24.15 -5.53
N VAL A 30 -2.53 -25.46 -5.73
CA VAL A 30 -2.28 -26.44 -4.65
C VAL A 30 -0.81 -26.46 -4.22
N ALA A 31 0.13 -26.36 -5.16
CA ALA A 31 1.56 -26.33 -4.86
C ALA A 31 2.00 -25.09 -4.06
N HIS A 32 1.20 -24.03 -4.05
CA HIS A 32 1.48 -22.77 -3.34
C HIS A 32 0.60 -22.56 -2.10
N GLU A 33 -0.01 -23.62 -1.54
CA GLU A 33 -0.87 -23.50 -0.36
C GLU A 33 -0.17 -22.82 0.83
N ASP A 34 1.11 -23.14 1.06
CA ASP A 34 1.90 -22.54 2.14
C ASP A 34 2.12 -21.04 1.95
N LEU A 35 2.26 -20.58 0.70
CA LEU A 35 2.33 -19.15 0.40
C LEU A 35 1.02 -18.45 0.78
N PHE A 36 -0.13 -19.06 0.52
CA PHE A 36 -1.43 -18.48 0.89
C PHE A 36 -1.60 -18.39 2.41
N LYS A 37 -1.17 -19.41 3.15
CA LYS A 37 -1.15 -19.37 4.63
C LYS A 37 -0.26 -18.25 5.14
N SER A 38 0.95 -18.12 4.60
CA SER A 38 1.88 -17.06 4.95
C SER A 38 1.36 -15.65 4.62
N ILE A 39 0.68 -15.47 3.49
CA ILE A 39 0.04 -14.18 3.16
C ILE A 39 -1.14 -13.89 4.10
N ALA A 40 -1.91 -14.91 4.50
CA ALA A 40 -2.98 -14.72 5.47
C ALA A 40 -2.45 -14.25 6.84
N GLU A 41 -1.29 -14.78 7.28
CA GLU A 41 -0.61 -14.35 8.50
C GLU A 41 0.09 -12.98 8.35
N HIS A 42 0.57 -12.68 7.14
CA HIS A 42 1.30 -11.45 6.82
C HIS A 42 0.78 -10.83 5.51
N PRO A 43 -0.35 -10.10 5.54
CA PRO A 43 -0.97 -9.56 4.32
C PRO A 43 -0.06 -8.66 3.47
N GLN A 44 0.93 -8.01 4.11
CA GLN A 44 1.91 -7.16 3.41
C GLN A 44 2.85 -7.96 2.49
N ALA A 45 2.94 -9.28 2.66
CA ALA A 45 3.69 -10.19 1.80
C ALA A 45 2.95 -10.54 0.50
N GLY A 46 1.66 -10.18 0.38
CA GLY A 46 0.89 -10.41 -0.83
C GLY A 46 1.35 -9.50 -1.97
N VAL A 47 1.95 -10.08 -3.01
CA VAL A 47 2.38 -9.34 -4.19
C VAL A 47 1.43 -9.61 -5.35
N PHE A 48 0.68 -8.57 -5.75
CA PHE A 48 -0.33 -8.66 -6.79
C PHE A 48 -0.04 -7.66 -7.89
N ARG A 49 -0.20 -8.09 -9.14
CA ARG A 49 -0.09 -7.22 -10.31
C ARG A 49 -1.23 -6.21 -10.28
N ARG A 50 -0.94 -4.96 -10.65
CA ARG A 50 -1.92 -3.87 -10.57
C ARG A 50 -2.93 -3.88 -11.72
N HIS A 51 -2.59 -4.51 -12.84
CA HIS A 51 -3.43 -4.62 -14.04
C HIS A 51 -4.00 -3.26 -14.50
N THR A 52 -3.18 -2.21 -14.45
CA THR A 52 -3.66 -0.83 -14.64
C THR A 52 -4.14 -0.58 -16.06
N GLU A 53 -3.50 -1.21 -17.04
CA GLU A 53 -3.92 -1.11 -18.44
C GLU A 53 -5.25 -1.81 -18.67
N GLU A 54 -5.42 -3.01 -18.10
CA GLU A 54 -6.65 -3.80 -18.18
C GLU A 54 -7.80 -3.08 -17.46
N TRP A 55 -7.55 -2.48 -16.29
CA TRP A 55 -8.52 -1.64 -15.60
C TRP A 55 -8.94 -0.44 -16.45
N ALA A 56 -7.99 0.28 -17.06
CA ALA A 56 -8.30 1.42 -17.92
C ALA A 56 -9.18 0.99 -19.10
N LEU A 57 -8.87 -0.13 -19.76
CA LEU A 57 -9.67 -0.70 -20.83
C LEU A 57 -11.09 -1.03 -20.37
N CYS A 58 -11.24 -1.74 -19.24
CA CYS A 58 -12.54 -2.07 -18.67
C CYS A 58 -13.36 -0.81 -18.32
N LEU A 59 -12.72 0.22 -17.78
CA LEU A 59 -13.37 1.48 -17.43
C LEU A 59 -13.91 2.22 -18.65
N PHE A 60 -13.11 2.37 -19.71
CA PHE A 60 -13.58 2.99 -20.96
C PHE A 60 -14.74 2.21 -21.58
N TYR A 61 -14.69 0.87 -21.53
CA TYR A 61 -15.81 0.05 -21.97
C TYR A 61 -17.08 0.34 -21.15
N LEU A 62 -17.00 0.32 -19.81
CA LEU A 62 -18.13 0.60 -18.92
C LEU A 62 -18.69 2.01 -19.10
N GLU A 63 -17.83 3.02 -19.31
CA GLU A 63 -18.24 4.39 -19.61
C GLU A 63 -19.04 4.47 -20.92
N SER A 64 -18.58 3.74 -21.95
CA SER A 64 -19.30 3.65 -23.23
C SER A 64 -20.69 3.00 -23.08
N GLU A 65 -20.80 1.96 -22.25
CA GLU A 65 -22.04 1.27 -21.93
C GLU A 65 -23.02 2.17 -21.17
N VAL A 66 -22.54 2.96 -20.21
CA VAL A 66 -23.33 3.97 -19.50
C VAL A 66 -23.86 5.01 -20.49
N SER A 67 -22.99 5.52 -21.37
CA SER A 67 -23.36 6.51 -22.39
C SER A 67 -24.36 5.97 -23.42
N ARG A 68 -24.26 4.69 -23.79
CA ARG A 68 -25.26 4.02 -24.63
C ARG A 68 -26.62 3.97 -23.93
N ARG A 69 -26.69 3.43 -22.71
CA ARG A 69 -27.94 3.32 -21.93
C ARG A 69 -28.58 4.68 -21.66
N TYR A 70 -27.77 5.71 -21.38
CA TYR A 70 -28.26 7.07 -21.23
C TYR A 70 -28.89 7.61 -22.52
N ARG A 71 -28.24 7.39 -23.67
CA ARG A 71 -28.82 7.75 -24.98
C ARG A 71 -30.13 7.02 -25.25
N ASP A 72 -30.25 5.76 -24.84
CA ASP A 72 -31.49 4.98 -25.02
C ASP A 72 -32.63 5.52 -24.15
N VAL A 73 -32.36 5.86 -22.89
CA VAL A 73 -33.32 6.56 -22.01
C VAL A 73 -33.73 7.89 -22.64
N LYS A 74 -32.77 8.70 -23.08
CA LYS A 74 -33.04 10.02 -23.69
C LYS A 74 -33.89 9.89 -24.95
N LYS A 75 -33.56 8.95 -25.84
CA LYS A 75 -34.34 8.69 -27.06
C LYS A 75 -35.77 8.25 -26.73
N PHE A 76 -35.94 7.36 -25.75
CA PHE A 76 -37.25 6.92 -25.29
C PHE A 76 -38.08 8.08 -24.75
N CYS A 77 -37.55 8.87 -23.81
CA CYS A 77 -38.24 10.04 -23.27
C CYS A 77 -38.58 11.09 -24.35
N GLN A 78 -37.70 11.27 -25.34
CA GLN A 78 -37.95 12.18 -26.46
C GLN A 78 -39.02 11.68 -27.44
N ALA A 79 -39.10 10.37 -27.68
CA ALA A 79 -40.11 9.78 -28.56
C ALA A 79 -41.50 9.87 -27.92
N GLU A 80 -41.60 9.45 -26.66
CA GLU A 80 -42.87 9.43 -25.92
C GLU A 80 -43.33 10.84 -25.53
N GLY A 81 -42.43 11.70 -25.05
CA GLY A 81 -42.76 13.08 -24.67
C GLY A 81 -43.17 13.99 -25.82
N ARG A 82 -42.92 13.60 -27.07
CA ARG A 82 -43.40 14.31 -28.28
C ARG A 82 -44.71 13.74 -28.82
N GLY A 83 -45.35 12.81 -28.11
CA GLY A 83 -46.58 12.15 -28.56
C GLY A 83 -46.39 11.30 -29.82
N LYS A 84 -45.15 10.90 -30.14
CA LYS A 84 -44.83 9.99 -31.26
C LYS A 84 -44.82 8.52 -30.81
N GLY A 85 -45.34 8.24 -29.62
CA GLY A 85 -45.37 6.93 -29.00
C GLY A 85 -46.33 5.95 -29.67
N SER A 86 -46.14 4.66 -29.39
CA SER A 86 -46.82 3.50 -29.98
C SER A 86 -48.31 3.34 -29.62
N GLY A 87 -48.93 4.33 -28.97
CA GLY A 87 -50.28 4.18 -28.40
C GLY A 87 -50.35 3.19 -27.24
N GLU A 88 -49.21 2.90 -26.61
CA GLU A 88 -49.12 2.03 -25.44
C GLU A 88 -49.91 2.57 -24.24
N SER A 89 -50.45 1.66 -23.42
CA SER A 89 -51.06 2.04 -22.15
C SER A 89 -50.06 2.73 -21.22
N GLU A 90 -50.54 3.63 -20.36
CA GLU A 90 -49.70 4.34 -19.38
C GLU A 90 -48.89 3.38 -18.49
N VAL A 91 -49.48 2.25 -18.13
CA VAL A 91 -48.81 1.19 -17.35
C VAL A 91 -47.65 0.58 -18.14
N ALA A 92 -47.83 0.30 -19.43
CA ALA A 92 -46.78 -0.24 -20.29
C ALA A 92 -45.63 0.78 -20.47
N LEU A 93 -45.95 2.05 -20.69
CA LEU A 93 -44.96 3.13 -20.80
C LEU A 93 -44.14 3.29 -19.52
N ARG A 94 -44.79 3.24 -18.36
CA ARG A 94 -44.12 3.31 -17.06
C ARG A 94 -43.17 2.14 -16.85
N ASN A 95 -43.57 0.92 -17.21
CA ASN A 95 -42.72 -0.26 -17.09
C ASN A 95 -41.51 -0.16 -18.04
N SER A 96 -41.73 0.22 -19.30
CA SER A 96 -40.66 0.44 -20.29
C SER A 96 -39.65 1.50 -19.84
N LEU A 97 -40.13 2.61 -19.24
CA LEU A 97 -39.26 3.64 -18.68
C LEU A 97 -38.46 3.09 -17.49
N ALA A 98 -39.12 2.38 -16.58
CA ALA A 98 -38.50 1.80 -15.40
C ALA A 98 -37.37 0.83 -15.79
N ASP A 99 -37.60 -0.05 -16.76
CA ASP A 99 -36.59 -1.00 -17.25
C ASP A 99 -35.34 -0.29 -17.79
N LYS A 100 -35.54 0.77 -18.59
CA LYS A 100 -34.42 1.56 -19.14
C LYS A 100 -33.67 2.31 -18.04
N MET A 101 -34.37 2.91 -17.09
CA MET A 101 -33.78 3.62 -15.95
C MET A 101 -33.01 2.67 -15.03
N ILE A 102 -33.57 1.50 -14.71
CA ILE A 102 -32.91 0.47 -13.90
C ILE A 102 -31.66 -0.05 -14.62
N SER A 103 -31.73 -0.26 -15.94
CA SER A 103 -30.57 -0.66 -16.74
C SER A 103 -29.45 0.39 -16.69
N LEU A 104 -29.79 1.67 -16.86
CA LEU A 104 -28.85 2.78 -16.72
C LEU A 104 -28.24 2.83 -15.30
N PHE A 105 -29.06 2.71 -14.27
CA PHE A 105 -28.62 2.69 -12.87
C PHE A 105 -27.64 1.54 -12.59
N LYS A 106 -27.91 0.33 -13.07
CA LYS A 106 -27.00 -0.82 -12.96
C LYS A 106 -25.66 -0.53 -13.63
N GLY A 107 -25.68 0.11 -14.81
CA GLY A 107 -24.47 0.55 -15.51
C GLY A 107 -23.64 1.54 -14.70
N LEU A 108 -24.29 2.60 -14.18
CA LEU A 108 -23.65 3.60 -13.34
C LEU A 108 -23.04 2.99 -12.07
N LYS A 109 -23.76 2.09 -11.41
CA LYS A 109 -23.27 1.37 -10.22
C LYS A 109 -22.02 0.56 -10.53
N MET A 110 -22.05 -0.24 -11.60
CA MET A 110 -20.92 -1.06 -12.03
C MET A 110 -19.70 -0.22 -12.38
N HIS A 111 -19.89 0.89 -13.11
CA HIS A 111 -18.80 1.83 -13.43
C HIS A 111 -18.21 2.45 -12.15
N SER A 112 -19.05 2.93 -11.22
CA SER A 112 -18.58 3.51 -9.96
C SER A 112 -17.78 2.51 -9.11
N GLN A 113 -18.21 1.25 -9.05
CA GLN A 113 -17.50 0.19 -8.33
C GLN A 113 -16.15 -0.12 -8.98
N ALA A 114 -16.12 -0.23 -10.31
CA ALA A 114 -14.89 -0.45 -11.06
C ALA A 114 -13.88 0.69 -10.87
N VAL A 115 -14.32 1.95 -10.89
CA VAL A 115 -13.46 3.12 -10.63
C VAL A 115 -12.88 3.07 -9.23
N HIS A 116 -13.70 2.72 -8.23
CA HIS A 116 -13.26 2.58 -6.85
C HIS A 116 -12.18 1.50 -6.71
N TRP A 117 -12.40 0.30 -7.26
CA TRP A 117 -11.42 -0.79 -7.21
C TRP A 117 -10.14 -0.49 -7.98
N ALA A 118 -10.24 0.10 -9.17
CA ALA A 118 -9.08 0.51 -9.94
C ALA A 118 -8.23 1.53 -9.16
N ARG A 119 -8.88 2.49 -8.48
CA ARG A 119 -8.20 3.45 -7.62
C ARG A 119 -7.54 2.78 -6.41
N GLU A 120 -8.25 1.93 -5.69
CA GLU A 120 -7.68 1.20 -4.54
C GLU A 120 -6.48 0.35 -4.95
N MET A 121 -6.56 -0.33 -6.10
CA MET A 121 -5.46 -1.12 -6.63
C MET A 121 -4.26 -0.25 -7.02
N ALA A 122 -4.48 0.87 -7.72
CA ALA A 122 -3.41 1.79 -8.12
C ALA A 122 -2.72 2.46 -6.93
N GLN A 123 -3.42 2.60 -5.80
CA GLN A 123 -2.96 3.25 -4.58
C GLN A 123 -2.38 2.27 -3.54
N ALA A 124 -2.58 0.97 -3.70
CA ALA A 124 -2.10 -0.01 -2.75
C ALA A 124 -0.56 0.01 -2.69
N ALA A 125 -0.03 -0.13 -1.47
CA ALA A 125 1.38 0.09 -1.16
C ALA A 125 2.30 -0.78 -2.03
N THR A 126 3.41 -0.19 -2.49
CA THR A 126 4.48 -0.91 -3.18
C THR A 126 5.08 -1.95 -2.22
N PRO A 127 5.18 -3.24 -2.63
CA PRO A 127 5.82 -4.25 -1.81
C PRO A 127 7.27 -3.86 -1.49
N SER A 128 7.66 -3.96 -0.22
CA SER A 128 9.06 -3.77 0.16
C SER A 128 9.93 -4.88 -0.41
N ILE A 129 11.24 -4.64 -0.58
CA ILE A 129 12.19 -5.68 -1.05
C ILE A 129 12.14 -6.91 -0.14
N LEU A 130 11.96 -6.70 1.17
CA LEU A 130 11.82 -7.79 2.14
C LEU A 130 10.62 -8.70 1.82
N PHE A 131 9.45 -8.11 1.55
CA PHE A 131 8.24 -8.87 1.24
C PHE A 131 8.26 -9.46 -0.17
N ALA A 132 8.85 -8.77 -1.13
CA ALA A 132 9.10 -9.32 -2.46
C ALA A 132 10.01 -10.55 -2.39
N ASP A 133 11.10 -10.49 -1.62
CA ASP A 133 12.00 -11.63 -1.43
C ASP A 133 11.36 -12.77 -0.64
N PHE A 134 10.53 -12.44 0.35
CA PHE A 134 9.70 -13.42 1.06
C PHE A 134 8.79 -14.17 0.08
N PHE A 135 8.06 -13.45 -0.76
CA PHE A 135 7.17 -14.00 -1.77
C PHE A 135 7.94 -14.88 -2.79
N ARG A 136 9.08 -14.40 -3.30
CA ARG A 136 9.97 -15.15 -4.21
C ARG A 136 10.56 -16.40 -3.56
N ALA A 137 10.81 -16.41 -2.25
CA ALA A 137 11.36 -17.56 -1.55
C ALA A 137 10.39 -18.76 -1.58
N HIS A 138 9.08 -18.52 -1.53
CA HIS A 138 8.09 -19.59 -1.65
C HIS A 138 8.12 -20.27 -3.03
N PHE A 139 8.46 -19.56 -4.11
CA PHE A 139 8.63 -20.16 -5.44
C PHE A 139 9.81 -21.14 -5.49
N LYS A 140 10.90 -20.80 -4.80
CA LYS A 140 12.07 -21.69 -4.70
C LYS A 140 11.75 -22.95 -3.89
N ALA A 141 10.92 -22.81 -2.85
CA ALA A 141 10.52 -23.91 -1.97
C ALA A 141 9.58 -24.91 -2.66
N ALA A 142 8.71 -24.45 -3.56
CA ALA A 142 7.79 -25.28 -4.34
C ALA A 142 8.48 -26.13 -5.44
N GLY A 143 9.77 -26.45 -5.27
CA GLY A 143 10.53 -27.29 -6.19
C GLY A 143 10.90 -26.61 -7.51
N GLY A 144 10.88 -25.27 -7.55
CA GLY A 144 11.17 -24.53 -8.78
C GLY A 144 10.10 -24.72 -9.85
N SER A 145 8.83 -24.87 -9.46
CA SER A 145 7.73 -24.73 -10.42
C SER A 145 7.93 -23.41 -11.15
N ALA A 146 8.19 -23.47 -12.46
CA ALA A 146 8.54 -22.29 -13.25
C ALA A 146 7.42 -21.22 -13.24
N ARG A 147 6.22 -21.59 -12.77
CA ARG A 147 5.03 -20.77 -12.74
C ARG A 147 4.63 -20.37 -11.32
N ALA A 148 4.19 -19.13 -11.20
CA ALA A 148 3.60 -18.55 -10.02
C ALA A 148 2.14 -19.02 -9.82
N PRO A 149 1.48 -18.68 -8.69
CA PRO A 149 0.09 -19.07 -8.41
C PRO A 149 -0.93 -18.63 -9.45
N ASN A 150 -0.69 -17.49 -10.10
CA ASN A 150 -1.52 -16.98 -11.20
C ASN A 150 -1.23 -17.68 -12.55
N GLY A 151 -0.27 -18.60 -12.60
CA GLY A 151 0.17 -19.29 -13.81
C GLY A 151 1.18 -18.52 -14.66
N GLU A 152 1.52 -17.28 -14.29
CA GLU A 152 2.58 -16.54 -14.98
C GLU A 152 3.96 -17.11 -14.65
N ASP A 153 4.96 -16.79 -15.47
CA ASP A 153 6.34 -17.19 -15.19
C ASP A 153 6.86 -16.47 -13.94
N THR A 154 7.55 -17.19 -13.06
CA THR A 154 8.14 -16.62 -11.84
C THR A 154 9.15 -15.50 -12.12
N SER A 155 9.74 -15.44 -13.32
CA SER A 155 10.65 -14.37 -13.76
C SER A 155 9.99 -13.00 -13.83
N VAL A 156 8.66 -12.92 -13.99
CA VAL A 156 7.89 -11.66 -13.97
C VAL A 156 8.07 -10.93 -12.64
N TYR A 157 8.36 -11.67 -11.56
CA TYR A 157 8.57 -11.11 -10.22
C TYR A 157 10.01 -10.66 -9.97
N GLY A 158 10.93 -10.83 -10.92
CA GLY A 158 12.34 -10.42 -10.80
C GLY A 158 13.18 -11.30 -9.85
N ASN A 159 14.44 -10.87 -9.64
CA ASN A 159 15.42 -11.63 -8.87
C ASN A 159 15.43 -11.23 -7.38
N GLU A 160 15.91 -12.13 -6.51
CA GLU A 160 16.06 -11.85 -5.08
C GLU A 160 16.96 -10.62 -4.85
N GLY A 161 16.50 -9.69 -4.00
CA GLY A 161 17.16 -8.44 -3.68
C GLY A 161 16.96 -7.32 -4.71
N THR A 162 16.20 -7.53 -5.78
CA THR A 162 15.81 -6.45 -6.70
C THR A 162 14.42 -5.92 -6.35
N PRO A 163 14.14 -4.62 -6.57
CA PRO A 163 12.79 -4.10 -6.55
C PRO A 163 11.86 -4.90 -7.47
N MET A 164 10.55 -4.84 -7.19
CA MET A 164 9.54 -5.42 -8.09
C MET A 164 9.44 -4.59 -9.37
N SER A 165 9.01 -5.21 -10.47
CA SER A 165 8.69 -4.47 -11.71
C SER A 165 7.59 -3.43 -11.45
N ASP A 166 7.57 -2.37 -12.25
CA ASP A 166 6.63 -1.24 -12.13
C ASP A 166 5.16 -1.69 -12.12
N GLU A 167 4.86 -2.82 -12.76
CA GLU A 167 3.51 -3.43 -12.80
C GLU A 167 2.97 -3.90 -11.44
N PHE A 168 3.83 -3.99 -10.43
CA PHE A 168 3.47 -4.33 -9.04
C PHE A 168 3.60 -3.14 -8.08
N GLN A 169 4.18 -2.04 -8.54
CA GLN A 169 4.38 -0.84 -7.73
C GLN A 169 3.14 0.06 -7.74
N ALA A 170 3.01 0.91 -6.73
CA ALA A 170 2.00 1.95 -6.71
C ALA A 170 2.28 2.98 -7.83
N GLN A 171 1.32 3.24 -8.71
CA GLN A 171 1.47 4.25 -9.78
C GLN A 171 1.23 5.67 -9.29
N VAL A 172 0.33 5.79 -8.32
CA VAL A 172 0.14 7.00 -7.55
C VAL A 172 0.68 6.65 -6.18
N GLU A 173 1.83 7.22 -5.80
CA GLU A 173 2.22 7.25 -4.40
C GLU A 173 1.07 7.91 -3.67
N ALA A 174 0.19 7.10 -3.10
CA ALA A 174 -1.07 7.53 -2.55
C ALA A 174 -0.80 8.23 -1.24
N ILE A 175 -0.17 9.41 -1.29
CA ILE A 175 0.37 10.15 -0.15
C ILE A 175 0.78 9.12 0.90
N LEU A 176 1.77 8.28 0.57
CA LEU A 176 2.30 7.36 1.57
C LEU A 176 2.46 8.21 2.82
N ASN A 177 1.90 7.77 3.95
CA ASN A 177 2.11 8.47 5.20
C ASN A 177 3.63 8.70 5.24
N PRO A 178 4.13 9.96 5.25
CA PRO A 178 5.54 10.25 5.01
C PRO A 178 6.44 9.44 5.93
N ILE A 179 5.91 9.05 7.08
CA ILE A 179 6.55 8.21 8.08
C ILE A 179 6.62 6.74 7.67
N GLU A 180 5.62 6.16 7.03
CA GLU A 180 5.68 4.78 6.53
C GLU A 180 6.71 4.66 5.39
N TRP A 181 6.73 5.65 4.48
CA TRP A 181 7.77 5.73 3.46
C TRP A 181 9.17 5.89 4.09
N LEU A 182 9.30 6.76 5.08
CA LEU A 182 10.56 6.96 5.81
C LEU A 182 11.01 5.69 6.53
N LEU A 183 10.10 5.01 7.25
CA LEU A 183 10.41 3.82 8.04
C LEU A 183 10.78 2.64 7.13
N VAL A 184 9.98 2.37 6.09
CA VAL A 184 10.20 1.22 5.22
C VAL A 184 11.38 1.49 4.27
N ASN A 185 11.37 2.61 3.55
CA ASN A 185 12.34 2.84 2.48
C ASN A 185 13.65 3.47 2.97
N LYS A 186 13.62 4.34 3.99
CA LYS A 186 14.81 5.07 4.44
C LYS A 186 15.46 4.48 5.70
N MET A 187 14.72 3.74 6.52
CA MET A 187 15.29 3.09 7.72
C MET A 187 15.43 1.57 7.57
N MET A 188 14.38 0.87 7.16
CA MET A 188 14.41 -0.60 7.05
C MET A 188 15.30 -1.08 5.91
N ASN A 189 15.20 -0.51 4.69
CA ASN A 189 16.03 -0.98 3.58
C ASN A 189 17.54 -0.84 3.87
N PRO A 190 18.06 0.30 4.35
CA PRO A 190 19.48 0.41 4.72
C PRO A 190 19.86 -0.48 5.90
N PHE A 191 18.98 -0.67 6.87
CA PHE A 191 19.24 -1.58 7.99
C PHE A 191 19.36 -3.04 7.51
N ILE A 192 18.47 -3.46 6.60
CA ILE A 192 18.50 -4.80 6.01
C ILE A 192 19.77 -4.98 5.17
N ASP A 193 20.12 -3.99 4.34
CA ASP A 193 21.31 -4.07 3.49
C ASP A 193 22.62 -4.04 4.28
N PHE A 194 22.71 -3.19 5.30
CA PHE A 194 23.94 -2.98 6.06
C PHE A 194 24.13 -4.01 7.18
N PHE A 195 23.06 -4.38 7.89
CA PHE A 195 23.13 -5.33 9.00
C PHE A 195 22.63 -6.71 8.59
N CYS A 196 21.38 -6.86 8.14
CA CYS A 196 20.82 -8.21 7.94
C CYS A 196 21.55 -9.00 6.84
N ARG A 197 21.94 -8.36 5.74
CA ARG A 197 22.56 -9.02 4.58
C ARG A 197 23.93 -9.64 4.86
N PRO A 198 24.91 -8.96 5.50
CA PRO A 198 26.18 -9.60 5.85
C PRO A 198 26.02 -10.70 6.90
N PHE A 199 25.17 -10.51 7.92
CA PHE A 199 24.90 -11.56 8.92
C PHE A 199 24.26 -12.79 8.29
N ARG A 200 23.29 -12.64 7.37
CA ARG A 200 22.74 -13.77 6.60
C ARG A 200 23.80 -14.46 5.75
N LYS A 201 24.70 -13.71 5.09
CA LYS A 201 25.80 -14.30 4.31
C LYS A 201 26.75 -15.11 5.20
N ALA A 202 27.06 -14.63 6.41
CA ALA A 202 27.88 -15.34 7.39
C ALA A 202 27.17 -16.59 7.92
N ALA A 203 25.90 -16.49 8.32
CA ALA A 203 25.10 -17.60 8.80
C ALA A 203 24.96 -18.72 7.74
N ARG A 204 24.69 -18.35 6.47
CA ARG A 204 24.65 -19.31 5.35
C ARG A 204 26.00 -20.00 5.11
N LYS A 205 27.13 -19.31 5.32
CA LYS A 205 28.46 -19.93 5.22
C LYS A 205 28.72 -20.94 6.35
N ILE A 206 28.22 -20.68 7.55
CA ILE A 206 28.36 -21.58 8.71
C ILE A 206 27.45 -22.81 8.58
N LYS A 207 26.22 -22.63 8.06
CA LYS A 207 25.22 -23.71 7.93
C LYS A 207 25.49 -24.68 6.77
N ARG A 208 26.47 -24.41 5.89
CA ARG A 208 26.84 -25.27 4.74
C ARG A 208 27.55 -26.58 5.11
N GLY A 209 27.62 -26.94 6.39
CA GLY A 209 28.20 -28.21 6.88
C GLY A 209 27.19 -29.29 7.28
N GLY A 210 25.88 -29.10 7.08
CA GLY A 210 24.85 -30.09 7.42
C GLY A 210 23.84 -30.26 6.29
N ASP A 211 23.45 -31.51 6.05
CA ASP A 211 22.62 -31.97 4.93
C ASP A 211 21.40 -31.09 4.63
N SER A 212 21.24 -30.84 3.34
CA SER A 212 20.20 -30.03 2.73
C SER A 212 18.83 -30.70 2.80
N ASN A 213 18.14 -30.56 3.93
CA ASN A 213 16.69 -30.39 3.90
C ASN A 213 16.42 -28.89 3.84
N VAL A 214 15.96 -28.43 2.68
CA VAL A 214 15.42 -27.08 2.46
C VAL A 214 14.07 -27.00 3.18
N VAL A 215 14.09 -27.15 4.49
CA VAL A 215 13.12 -26.45 5.32
C VAL A 215 13.39 -24.99 4.99
N VAL A 216 12.39 -24.31 4.45
CA VAL A 216 12.39 -22.86 4.36
C VAL A 216 12.64 -22.38 5.78
N ASP A 217 13.91 -22.18 6.12
CA ASP A 217 14.34 -21.53 7.34
C ASP A 217 14.07 -20.04 7.13
N GLN A 218 12.78 -19.75 6.90
CA GLN A 218 12.13 -18.53 7.30
C GLN A 218 12.39 -18.48 8.81
N MET A 219 13.56 -17.94 9.16
CA MET A 219 13.60 -17.04 10.29
C MET A 219 12.63 -15.93 9.91
N VAL A 220 11.35 -16.20 10.18
CA VAL A 220 10.22 -15.30 10.15
C VAL A 220 10.77 -14.10 10.89
N VAL A 221 11.13 -13.08 10.13
CA VAL A 221 11.50 -11.80 10.71
C VAL A 221 10.18 -11.31 11.24
N ASN A 222 9.87 -11.73 12.46
CA ASN A 222 8.54 -11.68 13.01
C ASN A 222 8.13 -10.22 12.95
N PHE A 223 7.14 -9.92 12.12
CA PHE A 223 6.73 -8.55 11.89
C PHE A 223 6.29 -7.93 13.22
N ALA A 224 5.78 -8.73 14.16
CA ALA A 224 5.51 -8.30 15.52
C ALA A 224 6.79 -7.87 16.26
N VAL A 225 7.93 -8.53 16.02
CA VAL A 225 9.24 -8.15 16.59
C VAL A 225 9.80 -6.90 15.91
N ILE A 226 9.75 -6.78 14.57
CA ILE A 226 10.13 -5.52 13.90
C ILE A 226 9.25 -4.37 14.38
N SER A 227 7.93 -4.57 14.42
CA SER A 227 6.97 -3.57 14.88
C SER A 227 7.21 -3.22 16.35
N ALA A 228 7.50 -4.21 17.21
CA ALA A 228 7.86 -3.97 18.61
C ALA A 228 9.16 -3.18 18.72
N ILE A 229 10.20 -3.52 17.96
CA ILE A 229 11.47 -2.79 17.94
C ILE A 229 11.26 -1.36 17.44
N ALA A 230 10.49 -1.17 16.35
CA ALA A 230 10.15 0.14 15.83
C ALA A 230 9.39 0.98 16.86
N ARG A 231 8.43 0.39 17.58
CA ARG A 231 7.73 1.03 18.70
C ARG A 231 8.69 1.40 19.83
N VAL A 232 9.61 0.52 20.21
CA VAL A 232 10.63 0.80 21.24
C VAL A 232 11.54 1.95 20.81
N VAL A 233 12.01 1.96 19.56
CA VAL A 233 12.83 3.06 19.02
C VAL A 233 12.04 4.37 19.01
N LEU A 234 10.77 4.33 18.62
CA LEU A 234 9.91 5.51 18.63
C LEU A 234 9.68 6.04 20.05
N CYS A 235 9.47 5.15 21.02
CA CYS A 235 9.41 5.50 22.45
C CYS A 235 10.74 6.09 22.96
N MET A 236 11.89 5.53 22.56
CA MET A 236 13.22 6.05 22.92
C MET A 236 13.45 7.44 22.32
N LEU A 237 13.08 7.66 21.06
CA LEU A 237 13.15 8.98 20.41
C LEU A 237 12.24 9.98 21.11
N ALA A 238 10.99 9.59 21.42
CA ALA A 238 10.06 10.44 22.16
C ALA A 238 10.63 10.84 23.53
N ASN A 239 11.17 9.87 24.29
CA ASN A 239 11.81 10.12 25.57
C ASN A 239 13.07 10.99 25.44
N GLY A 240 13.88 10.78 24.40
CA GLY A 240 15.07 11.59 24.13
C GLY A 240 14.73 13.04 23.79
N CYS A 241 13.73 13.25 22.94
CA CYS A 241 13.23 14.59 22.63
C CYS A 241 12.65 15.27 23.89
N LEU A 242 11.95 14.52 24.75
CA LEU A 242 11.42 15.05 26.02
C LEU A 242 12.54 15.46 26.98
N ALA A 243 13.55 14.62 27.15
CA ALA A 243 14.72 14.93 27.97
C ALA A 243 15.47 16.16 27.44
N ALA A 244 15.64 16.27 26.12
CA ALA A 244 16.24 17.43 25.48
C ALA A 244 15.43 18.71 25.71
N ALA A 245 14.09 18.63 25.64
CA ALA A 245 13.20 19.75 25.93
C ALA A 245 13.33 20.24 27.39
N ILE A 246 13.38 19.31 28.36
CA ILE A 246 13.60 19.63 29.77
C ILE A 246 14.97 20.30 29.96
N GLY A 247 16.01 19.75 29.32
CA GLY A 247 17.36 20.33 29.35
C GLY A 247 17.40 21.75 28.81
N ALA A 248 16.79 22.00 27.65
CA ALA A 248 16.70 23.33 27.05
C ALA A 248 15.97 24.31 27.96
N LEU A 249 14.84 23.91 28.57
CA LEU A 249 14.08 24.75 29.50
C LEU A 249 14.85 25.10 30.78
N ASN A 250 15.72 24.20 31.24
CA ASN A 250 16.58 24.46 32.40
C ASN A 250 17.74 25.41 32.09
N SER A 251 18.23 25.43 30.84
CA SER A 251 19.34 26.29 30.42
C SER A 251 18.96 27.75 30.11
N VAL A 252 17.67 28.04 29.95
CA VAL A 252 17.19 29.38 29.61
C VAL A 252 16.91 30.17 30.88
N ASP A 253 17.56 31.31 31.06
CA ASP A 253 17.24 32.25 32.12
C ASP A 253 16.13 33.23 31.67
N GLY A 254 15.18 33.50 32.55
CA GLY A 254 14.06 34.40 32.28
C GLY A 254 12.72 33.69 32.04
N TRP A 255 11.70 34.13 32.77
CA TRP A 255 10.37 33.50 32.81
C TRP A 255 9.64 33.57 31.46
N THR A 256 9.63 34.74 30.84
CA THR A 256 8.96 34.98 29.56
C THR A 256 9.56 34.11 28.46
N THR A 257 10.89 33.97 28.45
CA THR A 257 11.61 33.15 27.48
C THR A 257 11.31 31.66 27.67
N LYS A 258 11.21 31.18 28.92
CA LYS A 258 10.83 29.78 29.21
C LYS A 258 9.44 29.44 28.68
N ILE A 259 8.45 30.32 28.88
CA ILE A 259 7.08 30.11 28.37
C ILE A 259 7.08 30.03 26.84
N ILE A 260 7.80 30.94 26.16
CA ILE A 260 7.89 30.95 24.70
C ILE A 260 8.53 29.65 24.19
N VAL A 261 9.67 29.25 24.75
CA VAL A 261 10.38 28.03 24.36
C VAL A 261 9.51 26.79 24.61
N MET A 262 8.82 26.72 25.75
CA MET A 262 7.93 25.61 26.07
C MET A 262 6.75 25.50 25.10
N THR A 263 6.19 26.64 24.70
CA THR A 263 5.08 26.70 23.73
C THR A 263 5.54 26.25 22.34
N VAL A 264 6.71 26.73 21.90
CA VAL A 264 7.30 26.33 20.60
C VAL A 264 7.61 24.83 20.57
N ILE A 265 8.23 24.29 21.63
CA ILE A 265 8.52 22.86 21.74
C ILE A 265 7.22 22.05 21.74
N GLY A 266 6.21 22.44 22.51
CA GLY A 266 4.90 21.78 22.52
C GLY A 266 4.24 21.76 21.15
N LEU A 267 4.34 22.85 20.38
CA LEU A 267 3.85 22.93 19.00
C LEU A 267 4.62 22.01 18.05
N VAL A 268 5.95 21.94 18.17
CA VAL A 268 6.79 21.03 17.39
C VAL A 268 6.44 19.57 17.69
N PHE A 269 6.24 19.20 18.95
CA PHE A 269 5.78 17.86 19.31
C PHE A 269 4.38 17.56 18.78
N ALA A 270 3.42 18.47 18.96
CA ALA A 270 2.05 18.29 18.49
C ALA A 270 2.00 18.13 16.96
N SER A 271 2.78 18.93 16.23
CA SER A 271 2.88 18.84 14.77
C SER A 271 3.55 17.55 14.31
N LEU A 272 4.63 17.10 14.96
CA LEU A 272 5.26 15.80 14.66
C LEU A 272 4.31 14.62 14.87
N VAL A 273 3.40 14.71 15.85
CA VAL A 273 2.41 13.66 16.10
C VAL A 273 1.31 13.64 15.04
N SER A 274 0.92 14.79 14.49
CA SER A 274 0.01 14.84 13.34
C SER A 274 0.56 14.12 12.10
N PHE A 275 1.89 13.94 12.01
CA PHE A 275 2.51 13.12 10.96
C PHE A 275 2.50 11.61 11.25
N LEU A 276 2.21 11.15 12.48
CA LEU A 276 2.25 9.73 12.89
C LEU A 276 0.99 8.91 12.51
N GLY A 277 0.04 9.48 11.78
CA GLY A 277 -1.12 8.75 11.24
C GLY A 277 -2.24 8.49 12.25
N HIS A 278 -3.32 7.83 11.81
CA HIS A 278 -4.58 7.73 12.56
C HIS A 278 -4.49 6.93 13.87
N ASP A 279 -3.49 6.04 14.01
CA ASP A 279 -3.22 5.27 15.24
C ASP A 279 -2.44 6.07 16.30
N SER A 280 -2.02 7.30 16.00
CA SER A 280 -1.24 8.13 16.91
C SER A 280 -2.10 8.98 17.86
N ILE A 281 -3.43 8.91 17.77
CA ILE A 281 -4.37 9.64 18.63
C ILE A 281 -4.06 9.43 20.13
N PRO A 282 -3.80 8.22 20.65
CA PRO A 282 -3.48 8.03 22.07
C PRO A 282 -2.16 8.71 22.48
N ILE A 283 -1.17 8.72 21.58
CA ILE A 283 0.13 9.37 21.80
C ILE A 283 -0.03 10.89 21.79
N TRP A 284 -0.89 11.42 20.90
CA TRP A 284 -1.28 12.82 20.87
C TRP A 284 -1.96 13.26 22.17
N THR A 285 -2.90 12.45 22.67
CA THR A 285 -3.58 12.70 23.95
C THR A 285 -2.59 12.70 25.12
N LEU A 286 -1.61 11.79 25.13
CA LEU A 286 -0.59 11.73 26.17
C LEU A 286 0.33 12.97 26.16
N ILE A 287 0.77 13.39 24.97
CA ILE A 287 1.66 14.55 24.81
C ILE A 287 0.91 15.85 25.17
N THR A 288 -0.34 16.00 24.75
CA THR A 288 -1.16 17.17 25.12
C THR A 288 -1.45 17.22 26.62
N ALA A 289 -1.78 16.08 27.24
CA ALA A 289 -1.94 15.99 28.70
C ALA A 289 -0.66 16.34 29.46
N TYR A 290 0.50 15.88 28.99
CA TYR A 290 1.79 16.20 29.58
C TYR A 290 2.12 17.70 29.47
N VAL A 291 1.90 18.32 28.30
CA VAL A 291 2.10 19.76 28.11
C VAL A 291 1.18 20.56 29.03
N GLN A 292 -0.09 20.17 29.16
CA GLN A 292 -1.03 20.80 30.10
C GLN A 292 -0.55 20.69 31.55
N ALA A 293 -0.09 19.51 31.98
CA ALA A 293 0.44 19.30 33.33
C ALA A 293 1.70 20.16 33.59
N MET A 294 2.60 20.27 32.60
CA MET A 294 3.79 21.14 32.68
C MET A 294 3.41 22.62 32.77
N VAL A 295 2.44 23.10 31.98
CA VAL A 295 1.95 24.49 32.08
C VAL A 295 1.40 24.76 33.47
N PHE A 296 0.63 23.82 34.03
CA PHE A 296 0.06 23.95 35.37
C PHE A 296 1.15 23.95 36.46
N PHE A 297 2.10 23.02 36.40
CA PHE A 297 3.21 22.94 37.35
C PHE A 297 4.08 24.21 37.33
N VAL A 298 4.42 24.70 36.14
CA VAL A 298 5.14 25.96 35.98
C VAL A 298 4.30 27.11 36.55
N GLY A 299 3.03 27.24 36.19
CA GLY A 299 2.13 28.28 36.71
C GLY A 299 2.02 28.31 38.24
N THR A 300 1.86 27.14 38.87
CA THR A 300 1.76 27.03 40.34
C THR A 300 3.07 27.31 41.08
N THR A 301 4.22 26.96 40.48
CA THR A 301 5.54 27.24 41.08
C THR A 301 5.95 28.70 40.94
N SER A 302 5.38 29.44 39.99
CA SER A 302 5.52 30.91 39.90
C SER A 302 4.80 31.66 41.02
N ASP A 303 3.56 31.28 41.35
CA ASP A 303 2.78 31.96 42.40
C ASP A 303 3.46 31.84 43.78
N GLN A 304 4.14 30.73 44.04
CA GLN A 304 4.91 30.54 45.28
C GLN A 304 6.18 31.39 45.35
N ARG A 305 6.74 31.86 44.23
CA ARG A 305 7.91 32.76 44.22
C ARG A 305 7.53 34.24 44.32
N LEU A 306 6.32 34.63 43.91
CA LEU A 306 5.81 36.00 44.08
C LEU A 306 5.34 36.29 45.51
N LEU A 307 5.13 35.24 46.32
CA LEU A 307 4.76 35.32 47.73
C LEU A 307 5.97 35.30 48.70
N LYS A 308 7.21 35.32 48.18
CA LYS A 308 8.45 35.51 48.94
C LYS A 308 9.13 36.80 48.51
#